data_AF-A0A3R7H5V8-F1
#
_entry.id   AF-A0A3R7H5V8-F1
#
_cell.length_a   1.000
_cell.length_b   1.000
_cell.length_c   1.000
_cell.angle_alpha   90.00
_cell.angle_beta   90.00
_cell.angle_gamma   90.00
#
_symmetry.space_group_name_H-M   'P 1'
#
loop_
_entity.id
_entity.type
_entity.pdbx_description
1 polymer ?
#
loop_
_entity_poly.entity_id
_entity_poly.type
_entity_poly.pdbx_seq_one_letter_code
_entity_poly.pdbx_strand_id
1 'polypeptide(L)'
;MVKQERAARTRRALIRAAAEVFAEEGYTPASLASICKRAGVSSGALHFHFESKKMLAGAVEEQAARIVGRVIREAEERPDGDALQVLVDATHGLVRRIAEDAVVHAAFELCGDPARGSDWAPWRQWQSWVEEALRRIERDGLLARGVSAADAATAVVAVTAGFEVLSGENERWLSEERVTGFWNLLLPRLTEGRVPRRARPGAAASEPAAPAP
;
A
#
# COMPACT_ATOMS: atom_id res chain seq x y z
N MET A 1 -19.26 -25.78 -10.28
CA MET A 1 -19.15 -24.46 -9.62
C MET A 1 -18.93 -24.54 -8.11
N VAL A 2 -19.84 -25.16 -7.33
CA VAL A 2 -19.79 -25.17 -5.85
C VAL A 2 -18.45 -25.64 -5.23
N LYS A 3 -17.79 -26.66 -5.82
CA LYS A 3 -16.51 -27.18 -5.32
C LYS A 3 -15.35 -26.19 -5.49
N GLN A 4 -15.31 -25.46 -6.61
CA GLN A 4 -14.29 -24.44 -6.86
C GLN A 4 -14.50 -23.20 -5.99
N GLU A 5 -15.74 -22.78 -5.79
CA GLU A 5 -16.05 -21.66 -4.88
C GLU A 5 -15.66 -21.95 -3.44
N ARG A 6 -15.92 -23.19 -2.97
CA ARG A 6 -15.49 -23.64 -1.63
C ARG A 6 -13.96 -23.64 -1.51
N ALA A 7 -13.25 -24.17 -2.50
CA ALA A 7 -11.79 -24.16 -2.53
C ALA A 7 -11.22 -22.74 -2.53
N ALA A 8 -11.79 -21.82 -3.31
CA ALA A 8 -11.38 -20.42 -3.35
C ALA A 8 -11.68 -19.69 -2.03
N ARG A 9 -12.77 -20.03 -1.33
CA ARG A 9 -13.08 -19.49 -0.01
C ARG A 9 -12.09 -19.99 1.04
N THR A 10 -11.78 -21.28 1.06
CA THR A 10 -10.78 -21.87 1.96
C THR A 10 -9.41 -21.24 1.74
N ARG A 11 -8.98 -21.11 0.48
CA ARG A 11 -7.70 -20.46 0.15
C ARG A 11 -7.64 -19.02 0.68
N ARG A 12 -8.70 -18.23 0.50
CA ARG A 12 -8.78 -16.85 1.04
C ARG A 12 -8.75 -16.80 2.56
N ALA A 13 -9.45 -17.71 3.24
CA ALA A 13 -9.43 -17.81 4.69
C ALA A 13 -8.04 -18.15 5.23
N LEU A 14 -7.33 -19.08 4.57
CA LEU A 14 -5.96 -19.43 4.93
C LEU A 14 -4.98 -18.25 4.78
N ILE A 15 -5.07 -17.49 3.67
CA ILE A 15 -4.20 -16.32 3.47
C ILE A 15 -4.45 -15.24 4.53
N ARG A 16 -5.72 -14.96 4.82
CA ARG A 16 -6.08 -13.96 5.84
C ARG A 16 -5.59 -14.39 7.22
N ALA A 17 -5.87 -15.63 7.62
CA ALA A 17 -5.40 -16.18 8.89
C ALA A 17 -3.86 -16.19 8.97
N ALA A 18 -3.17 -16.47 7.86
CA ALA A 18 -1.72 -16.41 7.81
C ALA A 18 -1.20 -15.00 8.03
N ALA A 19 -1.76 -14.00 7.34
CA ALA A 19 -1.39 -12.60 7.55
C ALA A 19 -1.57 -12.17 9.01
N GLU A 20 -2.71 -12.48 9.62
CA GLU A 20 -2.99 -12.17 11.03
C GLU A 20 -1.99 -12.87 11.98
N VAL A 21 -1.73 -14.17 11.79
CA VAL A 21 -0.72 -14.89 12.59
C VAL A 21 0.68 -14.29 12.39
N PHE A 22 1.05 -13.92 11.17
CA PHE A 22 2.36 -13.35 10.88
C PHE A 22 2.55 -11.97 11.50
N ALA A 23 1.51 -11.13 11.51
CA ALA A 23 1.55 -9.83 12.19
C ALA A 23 1.60 -9.98 13.72
N GLU A 24 0.87 -10.94 14.29
CA GLU A 24 0.83 -11.15 15.75
C GLU A 24 2.10 -11.80 16.31
N GLU A 25 2.61 -12.84 15.65
CA GLU A 25 3.68 -13.68 16.19
C GLU A 25 5.03 -13.40 15.52
N GLY A 26 5.04 -12.81 14.32
CA GLY A 26 6.20 -12.78 13.42
C GLY A 26 6.31 -14.04 12.55
N TYR A 27 7.01 -13.96 11.43
CA TYR A 27 7.08 -15.06 10.44
C TYR A 27 7.73 -16.32 10.99
N THR A 28 8.87 -16.19 11.67
CA THR A 28 9.66 -17.33 12.15
C THR A 28 8.91 -18.20 13.16
N PRO A 29 8.37 -17.66 14.28
CA PRO A 29 7.65 -18.46 15.28
C PRO A 29 6.26 -18.92 14.82
N ALA A 30 5.63 -18.25 13.84
CA ALA A 30 4.34 -18.66 13.30
C ALA A 30 4.35 -20.11 12.79
N SER A 31 3.32 -20.88 13.15
CA SER A 31 3.17 -22.29 12.80
C SER A 31 2.01 -22.52 11.84
N LEU A 32 2.11 -23.52 10.96
CA LEU A 32 0.97 -23.92 10.11
C LEU A 32 -0.24 -24.39 10.94
N ALA A 33 0.00 -24.89 12.16
CA ALA A 33 -1.03 -25.31 13.09
C ALA A 33 -1.82 -24.11 13.65
N SER A 34 -1.15 -23.03 14.07
CA SER A 34 -1.82 -21.80 14.54
C SER A 34 -2.64 -21.17 13.41
N ILE A 35 -2.12 -21.17 12.18
CA ILE A 35 -2.84 -20.68 11.00
C ILE A 35 -4.09 -21.53 10.70
N CYS A 36 -3.97 -22.87 10.71
CA CYS A 36 -5.12 -23.77 10.52
C CYS A 36 -6.22 -23.50 11.55
N LYS A 37 -5.82 -23.39 12.83
CA LYS A 37 -6.73 -23.10 13.94
C LYS A 37 -7.45 -21.77 13.72
N ARG A 38 -6.74 -20.71 13.35
CA ARG A 38 -7.33 -19.38 13.08
C ARG A 38 -8.24 -19.38 11.86
N ALA A 39 -7.85 -20.07 10.79
CA ALA A 39 -8.68 -20.19 9.58
C ALA A 39 -9.94 -21.05 9.78
N GLY A 40 -10.00 -21.86 10.85
CA GLY A 40 -11.05 -22.88 11.02
C GLY A 40 -10.96 -24.00 9.97
N VAL A 41 -9.74 -24.31 9.52
CA VAL A 41 -9.45 -25.25 8.42
C VAL A 41 -8.56 -26.38 8.95
N SER A 42 -8.75 -27.60 8.46
CA SER A 42 -7.91 -28.74 8.84
C SER A 42 -6.51 -28.67 8.20
N SER A 43 -5.52 -29.31 8.83
CA SER A 43 -4.16 -29.41 8.28
C SER A 43 -4.15 -30.01 6.86
N GLY A 44 -4.94 -31.07 6.61
CA GLY A 44 -5.06 -31.65 5.27
C GLY A 44 -5.61 -30.68 4.22
N ALA A 45 -6.55 -29.81 4.60
CA ALA A 45 -7.07 -28.78 3.70
C ALA A 45 -6.09 -27.63 3.49
N LEU A 46 -5.25 -27.29 4.47
CA LEU A 46 -4.13 -26.36 4.27
C LEU A 46 -3.13 -26.94 3.27
N HIS A 47 -2.68 -28.18 3.46
CA HIS A 47 -1.70 -28.83 2.59
C HIS A 47 -2.21 -29.04 1.16
N PHE A 48 -3.53 -29.14 0.96
CA PHE A 48 -4.14 -29.12 -0.38
C PHE A 48 -3.91 -27.79 -1.12
N HIS A 49 -3.81 -26.66 -0.40
CA HIS A 49 -3.63 -25.33 -0.99
C HIS A 49 -2.19 -24.82 -0.96
N PHE A 50 -1.42 -25.18 0.06
CA PHE A 50 -0.08 -24.67 0.31
C PHE A 50 0.83 -25.77 0.85
N GLU A 51 1.89 -26.05 0.11
CA GLU A 51 2.85 -27.10 0.48
C GLU A 51 3.74 -26.71 1.67
N SER A 52 3.91 -25.42 1.92
CA SER A 52 4.78 -24.91 2.99
C SER A 52 4.33 -23.55 3.52
N LYS A 53 4.85 -23.18 4.71
CA LYS A 53 4.70 -21.84 5.29
C LYS A 53 5.22 -20.75 4.34
N LYS A 54 6.30 -21.03 3.60
CA LYS A 54 6.87 -20.11 2.61
C LYS A 54 5.91 -19.85 1.45
N MET A 55 5.28 -20.90 0.90
CA MET A 55 4.28 -20.75 -0.17
C MET A 55 3.05 -19.97 0.29
N LEU A 56 2.62 -20.18 1.53
CA LEU A 56 1.51 -19.44 2.12
C LEU A 56 1.86 -17.95 2.34
N ALA A 57 3.06 -17.65 2.84
CA ALA A 57 3.54 -16.27 2.95
C ALA A 57 3.67 -15.59 1.57
N GLY A 58 4.17 -16.31 0.55
CA GLY A 58 4.18 -15.79 -0.82
C GLY A 58 2.78 -15.45 -1.35
N ALA A 59 1.76 -16.22 -0.97
CA ALA A 59 0.38 -15.92 -1.33
C ALA A 59 -0.22 -14.71 -0.57
N VAL A 60 0.24 -14.45 0.65
CA VAL A 60 -0.04 -13.20 1.39
C VAL A 60 0.54 -12.01 0.63
N GLU A 61 1.81 -12.08 0.24
CA GLU A 61 2.49 -11.02 -0.53
C GLU A 61 1.84 -10.77 -1.89
N GLU A 62 1.49 -11.83 -2.61
CA GLU A 62 0.79 -11.73 -3.90
C GLU A 62 -0.58 -11.06 -3.73
N GLN A 63 -1.29 -11.36 -2.63
CA GLN A 63 -2.55 -10.70 -2.33
C GLN A 63 -2.35 -9.21 -2.02
N ALA A 64 -1.33 -8.85 -1.25
CA ALA A 64 -0.99 -7.46 -0.97
C ALA A 64 -0.59 -6.71 -2.26
N ALA A 65 0.25 -7.29 -3.12
CA ALA A 65 0.62 -6.71 -4.41
C ALA A 65 -0.63 -6.47 -5.30
N ARG A 66 -1.58 -7.40 -5.33
CA ARG A 66 -2.88 -7.20 -6.01
C ARG A 66 -3.69 -6.03 -5.44
N ILE A 67 -3.59 -5.77 -4.14
CA ILE A 67 -4.25 -4.62 -3.49
C ILE A 67 -3.52 -3.32 -3.83
N VAL A 68 -2.18 -3.29 -3.76
CA VAL A 68 -1.37 -2.13 -4.19
C VAL A 68 -1.66 -1.76 -5.64
N GLY A 69 -1.67 -2.74 -6.54
CA GLY A 69 -2.03 -2.54 -7.95
C GLY A 69 -3.48 -2.13 -8.19
N ARG A 70 -4.37 -2.28 -7.19
CA ARG A 70 -5.72 -1.72 -7.23
C ARG A 70 -5.73 -0.26 -6.78
N VAL A 71 -5.03 0.05 -5.68
CA VAL A 71 -4.87 1.43 -5.20
C VAL A 71 -4.32 2.35 -6.29
N ILE A 72 -3.26 1.90 -6.96
CA ILE A 72 -2.65 2.62 -8.08
C ILE A 72 -3.68 2.91 -9.17
N ARG A 73 -4.39 1.87 -9.62
CA ARG A 73 -5.40 1.98 -10.67
C ARG A 73 -6.56 2.88 -10.28
N GLU A 74 -7.05 2.76 -9.05
CA GLU A 74 -8.11 3.61 -8.50
C GLU A 74 -7.70 5.09 -8.46
N ALA A 75 -6.40 5.40 -8.30
CA ALA A 75 -5.87 6.75 -8.39
C ALA A 75 -5.75 7.24 -9.84
N GLU A 76 -5.26 6.38 -10.75
CA GLU A 76 -5.11 6.70 -12.18
C GLU A 76 -6.45 6.90 -12.92
N GLU A 77 -7.50 6.16 -12.53
CA GLU A 77 -8.83 6.24 -13.15
C GLU A 77 -9.64 7.46 -12.71
N ARG A 78 -9.13 8.31 -11.81
CA ARG A 78 -9.83 9.51 -11.36
C ARG A 78 -9.87 10.57 -12.47
N PRO A 79 -11.07 11.03 -12.89
CA PRO A 79 -11.24 11.82 -14.11
C PRO A 79 -10.63 13.23 -14.07
N ASP A 80 -10.32 13.78 -12.87
CA ASP A 80 -9.92 15.18 -12.69
C ASP A 80 -8.53 15.37 -12.05
N GLY A 81 -7.75 14.29 -11.90
CA GLY A 81 -6.42 14.35 -11.27
C GLY A 81 -5.32 14.68 -12.28
N ASP A 82 -4.55 15.75 -12.03
CA ASP A 82 -3.24 15.87 -12.66
C ASP A 82 -2.28 14.77 -12.15
N ALA A 83 -1.17 14.54 -12.85
CA ALA A 83 -0.26 13.45 -12.52
C ALA A 83 0.32 13.53 -11.08
N LEU A 84 0.43 14.73 -10.51
CA LEU A 84 0.82 14.91 -9.10
C LEU A 84 -0.32 14.56 -8.15
N GLN A 85 -1.56 14.93 -8.50
CA GLN A 85 -2.74 14.51 -7.74
C GLN A 85 -2.90 12.99 -7.74
N VAL A 86 -2.57 12.30 -8.84
CA VAL A 86 -2.56 10.83 -8.89
C VAL A 86 -1.55 10.25 -7.89
N LEU A 87 -0.35 10.82 -7.78
CA LEU A 87 0.63 10.43 -6.76
C LEU A 87 0.09 10.66 -5.33
N VAL A 88 -0.47 11.84 -5.07
CA VAL A 88 -1.08 12.18 -3.77
C VAL A 88 -2.17 11.17 -3.41
N ASP A 89 -3.08 10.90 -4.35
CA ASP A 89 -4.21 10.00 -4.15
C ASP A 89 -3.77 8.55 -3.93
N ALA A 90 -2.77 8.08 -4.70
CA ALA A 90 -2.22 6.74 -4.55
C ALA A 90 -1.50 6.57 -3.22
N THR A 91 -0.72 7.55 -2.75
CA THR A 91 -0.03 7.47 -1.46
C THR A 91 -1.02 7.45 -0.30
N HIS A 92 -2.05 8.31 -0.32
CA HIS A 92 -3.13 8.24 0.68
C HIS A 92 -3.87 6.90 0.61
N GLY A 93 -4.17 6.43 -0.60
CA GLY A 93 -4.81 5.15 -0.81
C GLY A 93 -4.00 3.99 -0.23
N LEU A 94 -2.68 3.99 -0.42
CA LEU A 94 -1.80 2.93 0.06
C LEU A 94 -1.69 2.95 1.58
N VAL A 95 -1.41 4.12 2.18
CA VAL A 95 -1.32 4.27 3.63
C VAL A 95 -2.62 3.85 4.32
N ARG A 96 -3.77 4.23 3.75
CA ARG A 96 -5.08 3.79 4.24
C ARG A 96 -5.25 2.27 4.16
N ARG A 97 -4.83 1.62 3.07
CA ARG A 97 -4.90 0.15 2.96
C ARG A 97 -3.99 -0.56 3.96
N ILE A 98 -2.81 0.01 4.24
CA ILE A 98 -1.92 -0.51 5.29
C ILE A 98 -2.61 -0.41 6.66
N ALA A 99 -3.32 0.69 6.93
CA ALA A 99 -4.05 0.86 8.19
C ALA A 99 -5.30 -0.02 8.34
N GLU A 100 -6.02 -0.30 7.25
CA GLU A 100 -7.33 -0.96 7.29
C GLU A 100 -7.32 -2.45 6.96
N ASP A 101 -6.33 -2.95 6.21
CA ASP A 101 -6.28 -4.34 5.73
C ASP A 101 -5.09 -5.08 6.34
N ALA A 102 -5.39 -5.98 7.29
CA ALA A 102 -4.39 -6.81 7.97
C ALA A 102 -3.51 -7.62 7.00
N VAL A 103 -4.00 -7.97 5.80
CA VAL A 103 -3.19 -8.66 4.79
C VAL A 103 -2.14 -7.74 4.21
N VAL A 104 -2.49 -6.47 3.97
CA VAL A 104 -1.54 -5.47 3.48
C VAL A 104 -0.54 -5.14 4.59
N HIS A 105 -1.00 -4.84 5.81
CA HIS A 105 -0.12 -4.58 6.95
C HIS A 105 0.91 -5.71 7.16
N ALA A 106 0.44 -6.95 7.33
CA ALA A 106 1.30 -8.09 7.56
C ALA A 106 2.26 -8.35 6.40
N ALA A 107 1.83 -8.15 5.14
CA ALA A 107 2.71 -8.36 3.99
C ALA A 107 3.88 -7.36 3.96
N PHE A 108 3.65 -6.14 4.41
CA PHE A 108 4.69 -5.12 4.48
C PHE A 108 5.68 -5.40 5.63
N GLU A 109 5.18 -5.80 6.81
CA GLU A 109 6.03 -6.28 7.92
C GLU A 109 6.87 -7.51 7.52
N LEU A 110 6.25 -8.47 6.81
CA LEU A 110 6.92 -9.68 6.31
C LEU A 110 8.06 -9.37 5.32
N CYS A 111 8.00 -8.25 4.59
CA CYS A 111 9.05 -7.89 3.64
C CYS A 111 10.38 -7.58 4.34
N GLY A 112 10.33 -7.11 5.59
CA GLY A 112 11.51 -6.83 6.41
C GLY A 112 12.19 -8.05 7.02
N ASP A 113 11.57 -9.24 7.04
CA ASP A 113 12.13 -10.42 7.71
C ASP A 113 13.26 -11.09 6.88
N PRO A 114 14.52 -11.07 7.36
CA PRO A 114 15.66 -11.66 6.65
C PRO A 114 15.54 -13.18 6.46
N ALA A 115 14.82 -13.88 7.33
CA ALA A 115 14.61 -15.33 7.24
C ALA A 115 13.70 -15.72 6.08
N ARG A 116 12.95 -14.77 5.53
CA ARG A 116 12.04 -15.00 4.40
C ARG A 116 12.76 -14.94 3.05
N GLY A 117 13.65 -13.96 2.87
CA GLY A 117 14.31 -13.65 1.59
C GLY A 117 13.32 -13.60 0.42
N SER A 118 12.24 -12.80 0.45
CA SER A 118 12.38 -11.35 0.43
C SER A 118 12.48 -10.80 -0.99
N ASP A 119 11.57 -11.07 -1.94
CA ASP A 119 11.54 -10.32 -3.22
C ASP A 119 10.83 -8.96 -3.13
N TRP A 120 10.26 -8.59 -1.97
CA TRP A 120 9.62 -7.28 -1.73
C TRP A 120 8.54 -6.94 -2.77
N ALA A 121 7.75 -7.92 -3.23
CA ALA A 121 6.84 -7.73 -4.36
C ALA A 121 5.90 -6.49 -4.28
N PRO A 122 5.16 -6.25 -3.19
CA PRO A 122 4.30 -5.06 -3.09
C PRO A 122 5.09 -3.75 -3.07
N TRP A 123 6.22 -3.71 -2.36
CA TRP A 123 7.12 -2.54 -2.31
C TRP A 123 7.78 -2.26 -3.66
N ARG A 124 8.28 -3.29 -4.34
CA ARG A 124 8.89 -3.20 -5.67
C ARG A 124 7.87 -2.68 -6.68
N GLN A 125 6.63 -3.18 -6.63
CA GLN A 125 5.55 -2.69 -7.48
C GLN A 125 5.25 -1.20 -7.22
N TRP A 126 5.14 -0.80 -5.95
CA TRP A 126 4.93 0.59 -5.57
C TRP A 126 6.08 1.49 -6.04
N GLN A 127 7.33 1.11 -5.76
CA GLN A 127 8.52 1.84 -6.17
C GLN A 127 8.60 2.01 -7.68
N SER A 128 8.46 0.92 -8.45
CA SER A 128 8.51 0.98 -9.91
C SER A 128 7.42 1.88 -10.50
N TRP A 129 6.23 1.89 -9.89
CA TRP A 129 5.16 2.79 -10.30
C TRP A 129 5.45 4.25 -9.98
N VAL A 130 5.90 4.57 -8.76
CA VAL A 130 6.25 5.95 -8.36
C VAL A 130 7.35 6.52 -9.25
N GLU A 131 8.40 5.73 -9.52
CA GLU A 131 9.50 6.12 -10.40
C GLU A 131 9.02 6.43 -11.83
N GLU A 132 8.11 5.60 -12.39
CA GLU A 132 7.56 5.84 -13.72
C GLU A 132 6.61 7.05 -13.74
N ALA A 133 5.79 7.22 -12.70
CA ALA A 133 4.89 8.37 -12.57
C ALA A 133 5.68 9.69 -12.52
N LEU A 134 6.73 9.77 -11.71
CA LEU A 134 7.57 10.97 -11.64
C LEU A 134 8.40 11.21 -12.92
N ARG A 135 8.87 10.15 -13.58
CA ARG A 135 9.48 10.26 -14.92
C ARG A 135 8.52 10.80 -15.97
N ARG A 136 7.22 10.49 -15.88
CA ARG A 136 6.19 11.09 -16.75
C ARG A 136 6.01 12.58 -16.43
N ILE A 137 5.87 12.94 -15.15
CA ILE A 137 5.73 14.33 -14.69
C ILE A 137 6.92 15.20 -15.14
N GLU A 138 8.15 14.67 -15.06
CA GLU A 138 9.35 15.34 -15.54
C GLU A 138 9.35 15.55 -17.07
N ARG A 139 8.99 14.51 -17.83
CA ARG A 139 8.85 14.61 -19.31
C ARG A 139 7.79 15.62 -19.74
N ASP A 140 6.74 15.76 -18.96
CA ASP A 140 5.65 16.72 -19.20
C ASP A 140 6.01 18.15 -18.76
N GLY A 141 7.22 18.36 -18.20
CA GLY A 141 7.70 19.66 -17.77
C GLY A 141 6.98 20.22 -16.53
N LEU A 142 6.39 19.35 -15.72
CA LEU A 142 5.62 19.71 -14.53
C LEU A 142 6.47 19.79 -13.25
N LEU A 143 7.72 19.29 -13.28
CA LEU A 143 8.66 19.43 -12.17
C LEU A 143 9.34 20.80 -12.15
N ALA A 144 9.56 21.31 -10.94
CA ALA A 144 10.33 22.51 -10.65
C ALA A 144 11.76 22.45 -11.20
N ARG A 145 12.35 23.61 -11.52
CA ARG A 145 13.74 23.66 -11.96
C ARG A 145 14.67 23.13 -10.87
N GLY A 146 15.55 22.20 -11.25
CA GLY A 146 16.52 21.60 -10.33
C GLY A 146 15.99 20.43 -9.50
N VAL A 147 14.73 20.03 -9.69
CA VAL A 147 14.18 18.79 -9.10
C VAL A 147 14.28 17.67 -10.12
N SER A 148 14.98 16.58 -9.77
CA SER A 148 15.02 15.37 -10.60
C SER A 148 13.86 14.43 -10.25
N ALA A 149 13.30 13.74 -11.25
CA ALA A 149 12.29 12.70 -10.99
C ALA A 149 12.80 11.59 -10.05
N ALA A 150 14.09 11.25 -10.15
CA ALA A 150 14.71 10.20 -9.35
C ALA A 150 14.79 10.55 -7.86
N ASP A 151 15.18 11.78 -7.53
CA ASP A 151 15.25 12.25 -6.14
C ASP A 151 13.84 12.39 -5.53
N ALA A 152 12.90 12.91 -6.32
CA ALA A 152 11.50 12.97 -5.91
C ALA A 152 10.93 11.57 -5.65
N ALA A 153 11.25 10.59 -6.49
CA ALA A 153 10.76 9.22 -6.34
C ALA A 153 11.35 8.58 -5.08
N THR A 154 12.65 8.78 -4.86
CA THR A 154 13.34 8.34 -3.64
C THR A 154 12.67 8.92 -2.40
N ALA A 155 12.36 10.22 -2.39
CA ALA A 155 11.70 10.86 -1.26
C ALA A 155 10.29 10.30 -0.99
N VAL A 156 9.48 10.12 -2.04
CA VAL A 156 8.12 9.58 -1.92
C VAL A 156 8.13 8.12 -1.46
N VAL A 157 8.99 7.28 -2.02
CA VAL A 157 9.12 5.88 -1.61
C VAL A 157 9.63 5.77 -0.17
N ALA A 158 10.68 6.52 0.17
CA ALA A 158 11.27 6.51 1.51
C ALA A 158 10.28 6.96 2.59
N VAL A 159 9.50 8.02 2.36
CA VAL A 159 8.49 8.43 3.35
C VAL A 159 7.36 7.41 3.47
N THR A 160 6.94 6.79 2.37
CA THR A 160 5.87 5.79 2.41
C THR A 160 6.33 4.58 3.23
N ALA A 161 7.59 4.16 3.05
CA ALA A 161 8.20 3.11 3.87
C ALA A 161 8.35 3.55 5.32
N GLY A 162 8.75 4.80 5.56
CA GLY A 162 8.82 5.36 6.91
C GLY A 162 7.47 5.34 7.64
N PHE A 163 6.37 5.68 6.98
CA PHE A 163 5.03 5.63 7.59
C PHE A 163 4.62 4.22 8.00
N GLU A 164 4.95 3.23 7.18
CA GLU A 164 4.67 1.82 7.47
C GLU A 164 5.57 1.28 8.60
N VAL A 165 6.89 1.47 8.51
CA VAL A 165 7.80 0.99 9.56
C VAL A 165 7.50 1.63 10.92
N LEU A 166 7.22 2.93 10.95
CA LEU A 166 6.94 3.63 12.21
C LEU A 166 5.53 3.34 12.75
N SER A 167 4.61 2.78 11.95
CA SER A 167 3.27 2.44 12.43
C SER A 167 3.25 1.27 13.40
N GLY A 168 4.23 0.38 13.34
CA GLY A 168 4.38 -0.71 14.30
C GLY A 168 4.56 -0.23 15.75
N GLU A 169 5.14 0.96 15.95
CA GLU A 169 5.23 1.58 17.29
C GLU A 169 4.04 2.48 17.60
N ASN A 170 3.46 3.13 16.57
CA ASN A 170 2.38 4.09 16.75
C ASN A 170 1.54 4.24 15.48
N GLU A 171 0.31 3.71 15.51
CA GLU A 171 -0.66 3.76 14.40
C GLU A 171 -0.92 5.19 13.88
N ARG A 172 -0.65 6.24 14.69
CA ARG A 172 -0.77 7.64 14.22
C ARG A 172 0.13 7.93 13.01
N TRP A 173 1.18 7.16 12.76
CA TRP A 173 2.03 7.32 11.56
C TRP A 173 1.28 7.06 10.26
N LEU A 174 0.22 6.26 10.26
CA LEU A 174 -0.65 6.01 9.10
C LEU A 174 -1.86 6.95 9.01
N SER A 175 -1.90 8.01 9.83
CA SER A 175 -3.00 8.97 9.79
C SER A 175 -3.00 9.79 8.49
N GLU A 176 -4.20 10.07 7.98
CA GLU A 176 -4.40 10.94 6.82
C GLU A 176 -3.73 12.32 7.01
N GLU A 177 -3.75 12.84 8.24
CA GLU A 177 -3.12 14.12 8.59
C GLU A 177 -1.61 14.13 8.30
N ARG A 178 -0.88 13.05 8.62
CA ARG A 178 0.57 12.98 8.39
C ARG A 178 0.91 12.87 6.92
N VAL A 179 0.16 12.06 6.18
CA VAL A 179 0.33 11.93 4.73
C VAL A 179 0.03 13.27 4.03
N THR A 180 -1.05 13.94 4.42
CA THR A 180 -1.40 15.28 3.94
C THR A 180 -0.32 16.30 4.31
N GLY A 181 0.20 16.24 5.54
CA GLY A 181 1.29 17.11 6.01
C GLY A 181 2.56 16.96 5.19
N PHE A 182 2.94 15.72 4.86
CA PHE A 182 4.07 15.45 3.95
C PHE A 182 3.84 16.08 2.57
N TRP A 183 2.68 15.85 1.95
CA TRP A 183 2.38 16.42 0.64
C TRP A 183 2.29 17.95 0.65
N ASN A 184 1.76 18.55 1.70
CA ASN A 184 1.77 20.01 1.88
C ASN A 184 3.19 20.60 1.88
N LEU A 185 4.17 19.87 2.40
CA LEU A 185 5.58 20.29 2.40
C LEU A 185 6.26 20.02 1.06
N LEU A 186 5.96 18.88 0.42
CA LEU A 186 6.64 18.45 -0.79
C LEU A 186 6.10 19.11 -2.07
N LEU A 187 4.77 19.24 -2.22
CA LEU A 187 4.14 19.75 -3.45
C LEU A 187 4.66 21.14 -3.86
N PRO A 188 4.80 22.15 -2.97
CA PRO A 188 5.32 23.45 -3.37
C PRO A 188 6.76 23.40 -3.90
N ARG A 189 7.55 22.41 -3.47
CA ARG A 189 8.92 22.20 -3.94
C ARG A 189 8.97 21.48 -5.28
N LEU A 190 8.02 20.61 -5.54
CA LEU A 190 7.94 19.86 -6.79
C LEU A 190 7.45 20.72 -7.97
N THR A 191 6.74 21.83 -7.76
CA THR A 191 6.00 22.49 -8.85
C THR A 191 6.32 23.96 -9.13
N GLU A 192 7.30 24.58 -8.46
CA GLU A 192 7.74 25.98 -8.68
C GLU A 192 6.60 26.93 -9.13
N GLY A 193 5.73 27.34 -8.20
CA GLY A 193 4.70 28.35 -8.48
C GLY A 193 3.50 27.90 -9.32
N ARG A 194 3.38 26.62 -9.69
CA ARG A 194 2.11 26.02 -10.13
C ARG A 194 1.54 25.17 -9.00
N VAL A 195 0.64 25.74 -8.20
CA VAL A 195 0.01 25.04 -7.09
C VAL A 195 -0.85 23.88 -7.64
N PRO A 196 -0.59 22.61 -7.28
CA PRO A 196 -1.52 21.52 -7.57
C PRO A 196 -2.88 21.81 -6.94
N ARG A 197 -3.99 21.38 -7.56
CA ARG A 197 -5.33 21.80 -7.13
C ARG A 197 -5.67 21.45 -5.66
N ARG A 198 -5.09 20.40 -5.05
CA ARG A 198 -5.25 20.06 -3.62
C ARG A 198 -4.07 19.20 -3.09
N ALA A 199 -3.79 19.32 -1.80
CA ALA A 199 -2.92 18.37 -1.06
C ALA A 199 -3.69 17.25 -0.34
N ARG A 200 -5.02 17.33 -0.34
CA ARG A 200 -5.93 16.31 0.21
C ARG A 200 -6.43 15.39 -0.91
N PRO A 201 -6.73 14.11 -0.60
CA PRO A 201 -7.37 13.21 -1.56
C PRO A 201 -8.76 13.75 -1.94
N GLY A 202 -9.12 13.60 -3.21
CA GLY A 202 -10.30 14.22 -3.83
C GLY A 202 -11.57 14.32 -2.96
N ALA A 203 -11.82 15.49 -2.38
CA ALA A 203 -13.14 15.93 -1.96
C ALA A 203 -13.72 16.84 -3.05
N ALA A 204 -15.01 16.73 -3.36
CA ALA A 204 -15.70 17.70 -4.22
C ALA A 204 -15.42 19.13 -3.72
N ALA A 205 -15.30 20.09 -4.64
CA ALA A 205 -15.18 21.49 -4.27
C ALA A 205 -16.42 21.92 -3.47
N SER A 206 -16.38 21.85 -2.15
CA SER A 206 -17.32 22.58 -1.32
C SER A 206 -16.90 24.05 -1.39
N GLU A 207 -17.55 24.80 -2.28
CA GLU A 207 -17.48 26.25 -2.31
C GLU A 207 -17.76 26.81 -0.91
N PRO A 208 -16.99 27.80 -0.42
CA PRO A 208 -17.37 28.50 0.78
C PRO A 208 -18.67 29.26 0.48
N ALA A 209 -19.75 28.88 1.17
CA ALA A 209 -20.99 29.63 1.16
C ALA A 209 -20.68 31.08 1.55
N ALA A 210 -20.93 32.00 0.60
CA ALA A 210 -20.80 33.43 0.84
C ALA A 210 -21.73 33.85 2.00
N PRO A 211 -21.29 34.76 2.89
CA PRO A 211 -22.17 35.29 3.92
C PRO A 211 -23.22 36.18 3.25
N ALA A 212 -24.50 35.86 3.47
CA ALA A 212 -25.62 36.69 3.05
C ALA A 212 -25.69 37.97 3.92
N PRO A 213 -25.90 39.16 3.32
CA PRO A 213 -26.47 40.31 4.02
C PRO A 213 -27.99 40.19 4.16
#